data_AF-A0A0F9U1D7-F1
#
_entry.id   AF-A0A0F9U1D7-F1
#
_cell.length_a   1.000
_cell.length_b   1.000
_cell.length_c   1.000
_cell.angle_alpha   90.00
_cell.angle_beta   90.00
_cell.angle_gamma   90.00
#
_symmetry.space_group_name_H-M   'P 1'
#
loop_
_entity.id
_entity.type
_entity.pdbx_description
1 polymer ?
#
loop_
_entity_poly.entity_id
_entity_poly.type
_entity_poly.pdbx_seq_one_letter_code
_entity_poly.pdbx_strand_id
1 'polypeptide(L)'
;MGKRGFKIDPLPDSFLELPDVPDSYTGQAGKTATVKGDESGLEFAVAGGGDNHAPLGALYPGVLSTGLKPPQVPYKGEGFTATKIYCRVSVAPQTTDIIVQVRCNGAPLGTVTIAAGSQTGSAVISQAISDSDYFDINITQVGTSPNEGSDLVWLVAP
;
A
#
# COMPACT_ATOMS: atom_id res chain seq x y z
N MET A 1 -12.69 -68.58 -10.00
CA MET A 1 -11.88 -67.40 -9.64
C MET A 1 -12.54 -66.17 -10.28
N GLY A 2 -13.44 -65.47 -9.58
CA GLY A 2 -14.15 -64.33 -10.15
C GLY A 2 -13.19 -63.16 -10.37
N LYS A 3 -13.06 -62.69 -11.61
CA LYS A 3 -12.33 -61.44 -11.91
C LYS A 3 -13.15 -60.29 -11.30
N ARG A 4 -12.71 -59.76 -10.15
CA ARG A 4 -13.21 -58.50 -9.62
C ARG A 4 -12.82 -57.43 -10.64
N GLY A 5 -13.81 -56.95 -11.41
CA GLY A 5 -13.61 -55.87 -12.37
C GLY A 5 -13.11 -54.63 -11.63
N PHE A 6 -11.88 -54.23 -11.92
CA PHE A 6 -11.33 -52.97 -11.44
C PHE A 6 -12.08 -51.86 -12.19
N LYS A 7 -13.09 -51.26 -11.55
CA LYS A 7 -13.71 -50.04 -12.07
C LYS A 7 -12.73 -48.91 -11.80
N ILE A 8 -12.23 -48.29 -12.85
CA ILE A 8 -11.55 -47.01 -12.75
C ILE A 8 -12.68 -46.00 -12.75
N ASP A 9 -12.87 -45.28 -11.64
CA ASP A 9 -13.79 -44.16 -11.62
C ASP A 9 -13.30 -43.14 -12.66
N PRO A 10 -14.22 -42.57 -13.49
CA PRO A 10 -13.82 -41.60 -14.49
C PRO A 10 -13.11 -40.43 -13.79
N LEU A 11 -11.98 -40.01 -14.35
CA LEU A 11 -11.33 -38.80 -13.89
C LEU A 11 -12.24 -37.62 -14.21
N PRO A 12 -12.31 -36.60 -13.33
CA PRO A 12 -13.09 -35.40 -13.60
C PRO A 12 -12.57 -34.71 -14.86
N ASP A 13 -13.48 -34.32 -15.75
CA ASP A 13 -13.15 -33.64 -17.00
C ASP A 13 -13.02 -32.12 -16.80
N SER A 14 -13.47 -31.61 -15.64
CA SER A 14 -13.40 -30.21 -15.27
C SER A 14 -13.13 -29.99 -13.78
N PHE A 15 -12.65 -28.80 -13.45
CA PHE A 15 -12.38 -28.43 -12.06
C PHE A 15 -13.67 -28.45 -11.20
N LEU A 16 -14.82 -28.08 -11.77
CA LEU A 16 -16.13 -28.03 -11.11
C LEU A 16 -16.70 -29.41 -10.75
N GLU A 17 -16.10 -30.50 -11.23
CA GLU A 17 -16.51 -31.87 -10.91
C GLU A 17 -15.84 -32.43 -9.64
N LEU A 18 -14.90 -31.67 -9.06
CA LEU A 18 -14.28 -32.04 -7.80
C LEU A 18 -15.25 -31.77 -6.63
N PRO A 19 -15.33 -32.66 -5.64
CA PRO A 19 -16.29 -32.53 -4.54
C PRO A 19 -15.98 -31.38 -3.58
N ASP A 20 -14.77 -30.86 -3.60
CA ASP A 20 -14.22 -29.86 -2.69
C ASP A 20 -14.04 -28.49 -3.35
N VAL A 21 -14.67 -28.24 -4.50
CA VAL A 21 -14.62 -26.95 -5.21
C VAL A 21 -16.00 -26.27 -5.27
N PRO A 22 -16.04 -24.96 -5.58
CA PRO A 22 -17.29 -24.29 -5.93
C PRO A 22 -17.94 -24.91 -7.19
N ASP A 23 -19.28 -24.86 -7.27
CA ASP A 23 -20.09 -25.47 -8.33
C ASP A 23 -20.26 -24.60 -9.59
N SER A 24 -19.81 -23.35 -9.56
CA SER A 24 -19.94 -22.43 -10.70
C SER A 24 -18.92 -21.28 -10.70
N TYR A 25 -18.48 -20.90 -11.91
CA TYR A 25 -17.72 -19.66 -12.16
C TYR A 25 -18.60 -18.42 -12.35
N THR A 26 -19.92 -18.59 -12.50
CA THR A 26 -20.83 -17.47 -12.79
C THR A 26 -20.78 -16.45 -11.66
N GLY A 27 -20.44 -15.20 -11.99
CA GLY A 27 -20.30 -14.10 -11.00
C GLY A 27 -18.98 -14.10 -10.21
N GLN A 28 -18.02 -14.94 -10.57
CA GLN A 28 -16.73 -15.06 -9.85
C GLN A 28 -15.55 -14.45 -10.62
N ALA A 29 -15.83 -13.65 -11.66
CA ALA A 29 -14.79 -12.97 -12.43
C ALA A 29 -13.94 -12.07 -11.51
N GLY A 30 -12.60 -12.15 -11.64
CA GLY A 30 -11.66 -11.35 -10.84
C GLY A 30 -11.35 -11.89 -9.44
N LYS A 31 -11.90 -13.05 -9.07
CA LYS A 31 -11.59 -13.72 -7.79
C LYS A 31 -10.45 -14.73 -7.92
N THR A 32 -9.90 -15.13 -6.78
CA THR A 32 -8.92 -16.24 -6.68
C THR A 32 -9.57 -17.47 -6.05
N ALA A 33 -9.13 -18.66 -6.44
CA ALA A 33 -9.45 -19.89 -5.71
C ALA A 33 -8.51 -19.99 -4.50
N THR A 34 -9.07 -20.05 -3.29
CA THR A 34 -8.34 -20.17 -2.03
C THR A 34 -8.86 -21.36 -1.22
N VAL A 35 -8.04 -21.89 -0.31
CA VAL A 35 -8.49 -22.88 0.69
C VAL A 35 -9.39 -22.17 1.72
N LYS A 36 -10.51 -22.81 2.07
CA LYS A 36 -11.43 -22.34 3.11
C LYS A 36 -10.73 -22.31 4.47
N GLY A 37 -11.18 -21.42 5.35
CA GLY A 37 -10.64 -21.32 6.71
C GLY A 37 -10.85 -22.56 7.59
N ASP A 38 -11.80 -23.42 7.23
CA ASP A 38 -12.03 -24.72 7.88
C ASP A 38 -11.31 -25.88 7.19
N GLU A 39 -10.49 -25.58 6.18
CA GLU A 39 -9.69 -26.54 5.41
C GLU A 39 -10.51 -27.62 4.70
N SER A 40 -11.82 -27.41 4.53
CA SER A 40 -12.74 -28.41 3.95
C SER A 40 -12.77 -28.44 2.43
N GLY A 41 -12.10 -27.49 1.77
CA GLY A 41 -12.07 -27.36 0.31
C GLY A 41 -11.67 -25.96 -0.14
N LEU A 42 -12.06 -25.63 -1.38
CA LEU A 42 -11.76 -24.35 -2.02
C LEU A 42 -12.98 -23.42 -2.06
N GLU A 43 -12.73 -22.12 -2.07
CA GLU A 43 -13.71 -21.07 -2.29
C GLU A 43 -13.18 -19.97 -3.22
N PHE A 44 -14.09 -19.22 -3.85
CA PHE A 44 -13.72 -18.01 -4.57
C PHE A 44 -13.67 -16.82 -3.62
N ALA A 45 -12.47 -16.41 -3.23
CA ALA A 45 -12.24 -15.19 -2.48
C ALA A 45 -11.95 -14.03 -3.43
N VAL A 46 -12.33 -12.82 -3.02
CA VAL A 46 -11.82 -11.60 -3.65
C VAL A 46 -10.31 -11.75 -3.75
N ALA A 47 -9.75 -11.54 -4.96
CA ALA A 47 -8.31 -11.52 -5.11
C ALA A 47 -7.79 -10.43 -4.16
N GLY A 48 -7.13 -10.83 -3.07
CA GLY A 48 -6.22 -9.92 -2.40
C GLY A 48 -5.13 -9.65 -3.41
N GLY A 49 -5.24 -8.55 -4.16
CA GLY A 49 -4.14 -8.05 -4.98
C GLY A 49 -2.92 -8.10 -4.09
N GLY A 50 -1.90 -8.88 -4.47
CA GLY A 50 -0.79 -9.14 -3.57
C GLY A 50 -0.26 -7.82 -3.05
N ASP A 51 -0.27 -7.64 -1.73
CA ASP A 51 0.08 -6.39 -1.01
C ASP A 51 1.53 -5.90 -1.26
N ASN A 52 2.20 -6.42 -2.29
CA ASN A 52 3.45 -5.90 -2.84
C ASN A 52 3.23 -4.58 -3.60
N HIS A 53 2.46 -3.66 -3.02
CA HIS A 53 2.53 -2.27 -3.42
C HIS A 53 3.92 -1.79 -2.97
N ALA A 54 4.80 -1.52 -3.92
CA ALA A 54 6.04 -0.82 -3.61
C ALA A 54 5.65 0.47 -2.85
N PRO A 55 6.23 0.72 -1.67
CA PRO A 55 5.77 1.83 -0.86
C PRO A 55 6.01 3.13 -1.64
N LEU A 56 4.97 3.96 -1.74
CA LEU A 56 4.98 5.15 -2.60
C LEU A 56 5.63 6.31 -1.87
N GLY A 57 6.69 6.86 -2.43
CA GLY A 57 7.42 7.93 -1.78
C GLY A 57 8.52 8.50 -2.65
N ALA A 58 9.11 9.59 -2.18
CA ALA A 58 10.27 10.18 -2.83
C ALA A 58 11.25 10.77 -1.81
N LEU A 59 12.48 10.94 -2.30
CA LEU A 59 13.50 11.77 -1.68
C LEU A 59 13.35 13.20 -2.17
N TYR A 60 13.31 14.14 -1.23
CA TYR A 60 13.50 15.55 -1.49
C TYR A 60 14.93 15.93 -1.11
N PRO A 61 15.84 16.08 -2.10
CA PRO A 61 17.22 16.45 -1.82
C PRO A 61 17.34 17.96 -1.55
N GLY A 62 18.17 18.33 -0.58
CA GLY A 62 18.54 19.72 -0.34
C GLY A 62 17.86 20.35 0.88
N VAL A 63 18.18 21.63 1.10
CA VAL A 63 17.68 22.37 2.27
C VAL A 63 16.17 22.56 2.15
N LEU A 64 15.43 22.21 3.20
CA LEU A 64 13.99 22.39 3.24
C LEU A 64 13.65 23.89 3.25
N SER A 65 12.58 24.26 2.54
CA SER A 65 11.96 25.57 2.68
C SER A 65 10.45 25.45 2.63
N THR A 66 9.77 26.43 3.21
CA THR A 66 8.31 26.54 3.08
C THR A 66 7.94 27.06 1.68
N GLY A 67 6.72 26.73 1.24
CA GLY A 67 6.16 27.25 -0.02
C GLY A 67 6.74 26.64 -1.30
N LEU A 68 7.66 25.69 -1.21
CA LEU A 68 8.10 24.91 -2.37
C LEU A 68 7.04 23.88 -2.75
N LYS A 69 6.81 23.74 -4.06
CA LYS A 69 5.99 22.67 -4.64
C LYS A 69 6.93 21.60 -5.20
N PRO A 70 7.30 20.59 -4.40
CA PRO A 70 8.18 19.53 -4.86
C PRO A 70 7.60 18.75 -6.04
N PRO A 71 8.46 18.03 -6.78
CA PRO A 71 8.03 17.21 -7.91
C PRO A 71 6.91 16.25 -7.52
N GLN A 72 5.93 16.12 -8.41
CA GLN A 72 4.84 15.17 -8.27
C GLN A 72 5.34 13.76 -8.56
N VAL A 73 4.94 12.81 -7.73
CA VAL A 73 5.22 11.39 -7.89
C VAL A 73 3.94 10.71 -8.38
N PRO A 74 3.87 10.31 -9.67
CA PRO A 74 2.70 9.60 -10.17
C PRO A 74 2.66 8.18 -9.60
N TYR A 75 1.45 7.74 -9.24
CA TYR A 75 1.18 6.37 -8.88
C TYR A 75 0.70 5.58 -10.10
N LYS A 76 1.28 4.39 -10.27
CA LYS A 76 0.91 3.41 -11.28
C LYS A 76 0.79 2.07 -10.61
N GLY A 77 -0.44 1.63 -10.37
CA GLY A 77 -0.71 0.42 -9.61
C GLY A 77 -2.20 0.28 -9.25
N GLU A 78 -2.56 -0.87 -8.69
CA GLU A 78 -3.93 -1.13 -8.27
C GLU A 78 -4.35 -0.22 -7.11
N GLY A 79 -5.66 -0.02 -6.94
CA GLY A 79 -6.14 0.79 -5.83
C GLY A 79 -5.87 0.11 -4.48
N PHE A 80 -5.46 0.89 -3.48
CA PHE A 80 -5.26 0.41 -2.11
C PHE A 80 -5.77 1.44 -1.09
N THR A 81 -5.92 1.03 0.16
CA THR A 81 -6.25 1.96 1.26
C THR A 81 -4.97 2.32 1.99
N ALA A 82 -4.55 3.59 1.89
CA ALA A 82 -3.42 4.08 2.65
C ALA A 82 -3.81 4.23 4.12
N THR A 83 -3.07 3.59 5.02
CA THR A 83 -3.28 3.68 6.47
C THR A 83 -2.22 4.48 7.19
N LYS A 84 -1.06 4.73 6.54
CA LYS A 84 0.04 5.43 7.20
C LYS A 84 0.88 6.28 6.25
N ILE A 85 1.33 7.41 6.78
CA ILE A 85 2.32 8.28 6.17
C ILE A 85 3.55 8.30 7.06
N TYR A 86 4.75 8.22 6.46
CA TYR A 86 6.02 8.35 7.16
C TYR A 86 6.85 9.48 6.56
N CYS A 87 7.58 10.19 7.42
CA CYS A 87 8.66 11.07 7.00
C CYS A 87 9.92 10.75 7.78
N ARG A 88 11.08 10.85 7.12
CA ARG A 88 12.39 10.76 7.76
C ARG A 88 13.34 11.83 7.25
N VAL A 89 14.30 12.18 8.08
CA VAL A 89 15.41 13.08 7.78
C VAL A 89 16.69 12.54 8.42
N SER A 90 17.86 12.77 7.83
CA SER A 90 19.14 12.39 8.44
C SER A 90 19.55 13.36 9.54
N VAL A 91 19.25 14.65 9.38
CA VAL A 91 19.51 15.68 10.40
C VAL A 91 18.19 16.09 11.04
N ALA A 92 18.00 15.69 12.30
CA ALA A 92 16.82 16.03 13.09
C ALA A 92 16.68 17.56 13.26
N PRO A 93 15.46 18.10 13.29
CA PRO A 93 15.25 19.48 13.70
C PRO A 93 15.64 19.66 15.18
N GLN A 94 16.21 20.80 15.58
CA GLN A 94 16.67 20.97 16.97
C GLN A 94 15.65 21.63 17.88
N THR A 95 15.15 22.81 17.51
CA THR A 95 14.33 23.65 18.41
C THR A 95 12.86 23.71 18.00
N THR A 96 12.59 23.42 16.73
CA THR A 96 11.27 23.59 16.12
C THR A 96 11.03 22.44 15.17
N ASP A 97 9.86 21.81 15.29
CA ASP A 97 9.49 20.67 14.47
C ASP A 97 9.54 20.99 12.98
N ILE A 98 9.79 19.96 12.17
CA ILE A 98 9.50 20.01 10.74
C ILE A 98 8.09 19.48 10.54
N ILE A 99 7.25 20.24 9.83
CA ILE A 99 5.87 19.86 9.53
C ILE A 99 5.72 19.68 8.03
N VAL A 100 5.33 18.47 7.64
CA VAL A 100 5.16 18.05 6.24
C VAL A 100 3.72 17.62 6.03
N GLN A 101 3.01 18.30 5.14
CA GLN A 101 1.72 17.86 4.64
C GLN A 101 1.94 17.02 3.39
N VAL A 102 1.60 15.73 3.44
CA VAL A 102 1.55 14.87 2.24
C VAL A 102 0.19 15.05 1.59
N ARG A 103 0.17 15.09 0.26
CA ARG A 103 -1.03 15.39 -0.53
C ARG A 103 -1.19 14.36 -1.64
N CYS A 104 -2.44 14.11 -2.01
CA CYS A 104 -2.83 13.33 -3.17
C CYS A 104 -3.67 14.22 -4.09
N ASN A 105 -3.33 14.27 -5.38
CA ASN A 105 -4.02 15.10 -6.38
C ASN A 105 -4.15 16.58 -5.96
N GLY A 106 -3.15 17.09 -5.23
CA GLY A 106 -3.12 18.45 -4.69
C GLY A 106 -3.95 18.67 -3.42
N ALA A 107 -4.74 17.70 -2.98
CA ALA A 107 -5.51 17.74 -1.74
C ALA A 107 -4.71 17.15 -0.56
N PRO A 108 -4.79 17.72 0.66
CA PRO A 108 -4.16 17.15 1.85
C PRO A 108 -4.60 15.71 2.12
N LEU A 109 -3.63 14.81 2.21
CA LEU A 109 -3.82 13.43 2.65
C LEU A 109 -3.64 13.30 4.17
N GLY A 110 -2.62 13.98 4.70
CA GLY A 110 -2.32 14.02 6.12
C GLY A 110 -1.08 14.86 6.43
N THR A 111 -0.89 15.17 7.71
CA THR A 111 0.24 15.96 8.19
C THR A 111 1.12 15.09 9.07
N VAL A 112 2.42 15.08 8.77
CA VAL A 112 3.45 14.45 9.58
C VAL A 112 4.28 15.52 10.29
N THR A 113 4.40 15.38 11.59
CA THR A 113 5.32 16.18 12.42
C THR A 113 6.56 15.34 12.70
N ILE A 114 7.73 15.83 12.28
CA ILE A 114 9.02 15.35 12.78
C ILE A 114 9.39 16.27 13.94
N ALA A 115 9.22 15.75 15.16
CA ALA A 115 9.47 16.52 16.37
C ALA A 115 10.94 16.93 16.50
N ALA A 116 11.19 18.05 17.16
CA ALA A 116 12.51 18.45 17.62
C ALA A 116 13.26 17.28 18.30
N GLY A 117 14.49 17.02 17.88
CA GLY A 117 15.34 15.91 18.31
C GLY A 117 15.04 14.56 17.64
N SER A 118 13.98 14.44 16.84
CA SER A 118 13.61 13.20 16.13
C SER A 118 14.05 13.21 14.68
N GLN A 119 14.44 12.05 14.16
CA GLN A 119 14.72 11.85 12.74
C GLN A 119 13.49 11.41 11.94
N THR A 120 12.41 11.04 12.63
CA THR A 120 11.24 10.42 12.00
C THR A 120 9.94 10.98 12.56
N GLY A 121 8.91 10.98 11.72
CA GLY A 121 7.52 11.24 12.09
C GLY A 121 6.60 10.33 11.30
N SER A 122 5.38 10.10 11.81
CA SER A 122 4.35 9.39 11.07
C SER A 122 2.95 9.87 11.42
N ALA A 123 2.00 9.64 10.53
CA ALA A 123 0.58 9.91 10.75
C ALA A 123 -0.26 8.72 10.30
N VAL A 124 -1.30 8.39 11.07
CA VAL A 124 -2.31 7.39 10.69
C VAL A 124 -3.36 8.09 9.83
N ILE A 125 -3.74 7.45 8.74
CA ILE A 125 -4.75 7.91 7.78
C ILE A 125 -5.68 6.75 7.40
N SER A 126 -6.69 7.01 6.59
CA SER A 126 -7.54 5.97 6.00
C SER A 126 -8.13 6.51 4.71
N GLN A 127 -7.36 6.43 3.62
CA GLN A 127 -7.75 7.02 2.34
C GLN A 127 -7.55 6.03 1.20
N ALA A 128 -8.57 5.89 0.35
CA ALA A 128 -8.44 5.13 -0.89
C ALA A 128 -7.54 5.87 -1.87
N ILE A 129 -6.56 5.16 -2.41
CA ILE A 129 -5.64 5.57 -3.48
C ILE A 129 -5.98 4.76 -4.72
N SER A 130 -5.97 5.39 -5.89
CA SER A 130 -6.31 4.77 -7.18
C SER A 130 -5.19 4.92 -8.19
N ASP A 131 -5.19 4.07 -9.22
CA ASP A 131 -4.26 4.24 -10.34
C ASP A 131 -4.33 5.66 -10.91
N SER A 132 -3.17 6.19 -11.32
CA SER A 132 -3.01 7.52 -11.90
C SER A 132 -3.22 8.71 -10.96
N ASP A 133 -3.45 8.46 -9.67
CA ASP A 133 -3.25 9.48 -8.63
C ASP A 133 -1.79 9.98 -8.66
N TYR A 134 -1.56 11.22 -8.21
CA TYR A 134 -0.22 11.72 -7.96
C TYR A 134 -0.07 12.21 -6.52
N PHE A 135 1.13 12.06 -6.00
CA PHE A 135 1.49 12.48 -4.66
C PHE A 135 2.51 13.61 -4.72
N ASP A 136 2.38 14.56 -3.82
CA ASP A 136 3.41 15.55 -3.55
C ASP A 136 3.38 15.91 -2.06
N ILE A 137 4.29 16.80 -1.65
CA ILE A 137 4.30 17.31 -0.28
C ILE A 137 4.18 18.83 -0.27
N ASN A 138 3.87 19.38 0.89
CA ASN A 138 3.94 20.78 1.23
C ASN A 138 4.60 20.91 2.60
N ILE A 139 5.76 21.55 2.65
CA ILE A 139 6.48 21.79 3.91
C ILE A 139 5.92 23.08 4.50
N THR A 140 5.20 22.98 5.61
CA THR A 140 4.55 24.13 6.25
C THR A 140 5.39 24.73 7.35
N GLN A 141 6.37 23.99 7.87
CA GLN A 141 7.31 24.44 8.87
C GLN A 141 8.65 23.75 8.65
N VAL A 142 9.72 24.53 8.71
CA VAL A 142 11.11 24.03 8.73
C VAL A 142 11.70 24.25 10.11
N GLY A 143 12.75 23.49 10.41
CA GLY A 143 13.54 23.72 11.61
C GLY A 143 14.31 25.05 11.58
N THR A 144 15.07 25.32 12.64
CA THR A 144 15.71 26.62 12.90
C THR A 144 17.19 26.66 12.54
N SER A 145 17.83 25.52 12.30
CA SER A 145 19.28 25.44 12.09
C SER A 145 19.65 25.05 10.65
N PRO A 146 20.86 25.39 10.18
CA PRO A 146 21.33 24.99 8.85
C PRO A 146 21.29 23.47 8.68
N ASN A 147 20.87 23.02 7.49
CA ASN A 147 20.84 21.62 7.06
C ASN A 147 19.87 20.69 7.82
N GLU A 148 19.05 21.19 8.74
CA GLU A 148 17.98 20.39 9.34
C GLU A 148 17.04 19.89 8.23
N GLY A 149 16.83 18.58 8.19
CA GLY A 149 15.97 17.97 7.18
C GLY A 149 16.52 17.90 5.75
N SER A 150 17.83 18.06 5.53
CA SER A 150 18.47 18.22 4.21
C SER A 150 18.31 17.05 3.19
N ASP A 151 17.45 16.09 3.47
CA ASP A 151 17.28 14.82 2.76
C ASP A 151 15.93 14.16 3.10
N LEU A 152 14.88 14.99 3.24
CA LEU A 152 13.55 14.51 3.60
C LEU A 152 13.10 13.39 2.66
N VAL A 153 12.82 12.22 3.24
CA VAL A 153 12.11 11.14 2.55
C VAL A 153 10.73 11.02 3.13
N TRP A 154 9.74 10.92 2.26
CA TRP A 154 8.35 10.69 2.64
C TRP A 154 7.83 9.43 1.97
N LEU A 155 6.83 8.81 2.62
CA LEU A 155 6.25 7.54 2.22
C LEU A 155 4.77 7.50 2.56
N VAL A 156 3.97 6.93 1.65
CA VAL A 156 2.57 6.52 1.86
C VAL A 156 2.52 5.01 1.79
N ALA A 157 1.94 4.39 2.81
CA ALA A 157 1.85 2.95 2.97
C ALA A 157 0.40 2.50 3.19
N PRO A 158 0.04 1.29 2.70
CA PRO A 158 -1.19 0.61 3.10
C PRO A 158 -1.20 0.33 4.60
#